data_AF-A0A0S8EJM2-F1
#
_entry.id   AF-A0A0S8EJM2-F1
#
_cell.length_a   1.000
_cell.length_b   1.000
_cell.length_c   1.000
_cell.angle_alpha   90.00
_cell.angle_beta   90.00
_cell.angle_gamma   90.00
#
_symmetry.space_group_name_H-M   'P 1'
#
loop_
_entity.id
_entity.type
_entity.pdbx_description
1 polymer ?
#
loop_
_entity_poly.entity_id
_entity_poly.type
_entity_poly.pdbx_seq_one_letter_code
_entity_poly.pdbx_strand_id
1 'polypeptide(L)'
;MLRRKTGQEVTCDSDGDGKPNYAPMLWHGTHSGNRFPPIVGGDGFLYQMAGGVKGKPWISRGGILAWKLDTPLVGTLLQSAHDEPHALAAGGNRIYYYHAEGRDGCQGSVDVVSRRHARYYWYIDTIARDIPAWLRARPNDMYGHCGDQNPPVPYRGKVYLHRWGHVICFSPRGGKRKLAVSKAVPPASPSTFVVPEKAVLRQRLAAEVEKMLAAGHLRPGWFNRGLRDAHLARETDNFGDWFSKPGETIVALARALPHLPAELQGRTKKYLRQEFEAFPPDKYAHIGWQGAPRGAADVPPEMAKAMARLGPRPAPRRWKGWAFPPQANYALYQYARVFGNAKELLPRLRRRQKIPSDDELAALPFVHNAYIAGLAGIVGLAELAGKPDAAAKAELDRLLALRAAKFTKDRPALGRKYDGVFNVGGGIAVPLTVSRNFMFLVPELAAYLRANALDKVKEACGHYNDEVLPYWFVAKAEQGDGENAFSVLFDYHALFQAKAMILKEPYAELVKCLDVPAFYRGDLYYIDNLCALLEAKR
;
A
#
# COMPACT_ATOMS: atom_id res chain seq x y z
N MET A 1 -7.69 17.43 20.80
CA MET A 1 -8.30 18.80 20.93
C MET A 1 -7.16 19.75 21.20
N LEU A 2 -7.00 20.85 20.46
CA LEU A 2 -5.83 21.72 20.66
C LEU A 2 -6.16 22.86 21.64
N ARG A 3 -5.28 23.11 22.61
CA ARG A 3 -5.33 24.31 23.45
C ARG A 3 -5.26 25.52 22.54
N ARG A 4 -6.32 26.32 22.45
CA ARG A 4 -6.40 27.50 21.55
C ARG A 4 -5.18 28.43 21.62
N LYS A 5 -4.60 28.61 22.81
CA LYS A 5 -3.43 29.47 23.04
C LYS A 5 -2.12 28.86 22.55
N THR A 6 -1.97 27.54 22.59
CA THR A 6 -0.66 26.89 22.38
C THR A 6 -0.65 25.93 21.19
N GLY A 7 -1.82 25.61 20.62
CA GLY A 7 -1.96 24.57 19.61
C GLY A 7 -1.64 23.17 20.13
N GLN A 8 -1.34 22.99 21.43
CA GLN A 8 -0.98 21.69 21.99
C GLN A 8 -2.19 20.82 22.22
N GLU A 9 -2.08 19.53 21.95
CA GLU A 9 -3.15 18.59 22.20
C GLU A 9 -3.47 18.44 23.70
N VAL A 10 -4.75 18.48 24.04
CA VAL A 10 -5.30 18.16 25.35
C VAL A 10 -5.54 16.65 25.39
N THR A 11 -4.96 16.02 26.41
CA THR A 11 -5.10 14.59 26.72
C THR A 11 -5.72 14.41 28.11
N CYS A 12 -6.37 13.26 28.36
CA CYS A 12 -6.88 12.86 29.68
C CYS A 12 -6.64 11.37 29.90
N ASP A 13 -6.48 10.87 31.12
CA ASP A 13 -6.45 9.42 31.41
C ASP A 13 -7.81 9.03 31.99
N SER A 14 -8.78 8.74 31.11
CA SER A 14 -10.18 8.54 31.51
C SER A 14 -10.47 7.15 32.10
N ASP A 15 -9.58 6.18 31.91
CA ASP A 15 -9.69 4.81 32.38
C ASP A 15 -8.64 4.43 33.45
N GLY A 16 -7.71 5.34 33.77
CA GLY A 16 -6.77 5.23 34.88
C GLY A 16 -5.62 4.25 34.61
N ASP A 17 -5.31 3.98 33.35
CA ASP A 17 -4.28 3.01 32.97
C ASP A 17 -2.86 3.62 32.90
N GLY A 18 -2.74 4.91 33.24
CA GLY A 18 -1.50 5.67 33.20
C GLY A 18 -1.11 6.15 31.79
N LYS A 19 -1.99 6.00 30.79
CA LYS A 19 -1.76 6.46 29.41
C LYS A 19 -2.69 7.63 29.06
N PRO A 20 -2.22 8.60 28.26
CA PRO A 20 -3.08 9.65 27.77
C PRO A 20 -4.09 9.08 26.75
N ASN A 21 -5.37 9.37 26.99
CA ASN A 21 -6.43 9.32 26.01
C ASN A 21 -6.46 10.63 25.24
N TYR A 22 -6.52 10.49 23.92
CA TYR A 22 -6.57 11.60 22.99
C TYR A 22 -8.03 11.87 22.64
N ALA A 23 -8.33 13.11 22.20
CA ALA A 23 -9.67 13.41 21.71
C ALA A 23 -10.04 12.38 20.63
N PRO A 24 -11.28 11.85 20.61
CA PRO A 24 -11.72 10.73 19.77
C PRO A 24 -11.72 11.01 18.25
N MET A 25 -11.12 12.13 17.84
CA MET A 25 -11.00 12.63 16.48
C MET A 25 -9.91 11.92 15.66
N LEU A 26 -9.03 11.12 16.28
CA LEU A 26 -7.78 10.71 15.61
C LEU A 26 -7.76 9.27 15.10
N TRP A 27 -8.67 8.40 15.54
CA TRP A 27 -8.63 6.97 15.17
C TRP A 27 -9.84 6.53 14.35
N HIS A 28 -10.12 7.23 13.25
CA HIS A 28 -10.98 6.67 12.21
C HIS A 28 -10.60 7.23 10.82
N GLY A 29 -10.27 6.34 9.89
CA GLY A 29 -9.83 6.70 8.53
C GLY A 29 -8.32 6.94 8.40
N THR A 30 -7.86 7.28 7.19
CA THR A 30 -6.42 7.33 6.83
C THR A 30 -6.00 8.75 6.35
N HIS A 31 -4.84 8.84 5.69
CA HIS A 31 -4.21 10.07 5.19
C HIS A 31 -4.76 10.60 3.85
N SER A 32 -5.59 9.85 3.12
CA SER A 32 -5.98 10.22 1.76
C SER A 32 -7.31 9.63 1.30
N GLY A 33 -8.31 9.54 2.19
CA GLY A 33 -9.68 9.13 1.84
C GLY A 33 -10.75 9.67 2.77
N ASN A 34 -12.02 9.53 2.37
CA ASN A 34 -13.17 10.36 2.72
C ASN A 34 -13.41 10.47 4.23
N ARG A 35 -12.67 11.36 4.88
CA ARG A 35 -13.13 11.96 6.13
C ARG A 35 -14.28 12.86 5.74
N PHE A 36 -15.50 12.35 5.92
CA PHE A 36 -16.62 13.27 5.99
C PHE A 36 -16.31 14.23 7.14
N PRO A 37 -16.28 15.54 6.87
CA PRO A 37 -16.00 16.51 7.90
C PRO A 37 -17.03 16.33 9.02
N PRO A 38 -16.67 16.60 10.28
CA PRO A 38 -17.65 16.60 11.35
C PRO A 38 -18.85 17.46 10.97
N ILE A 39 -20.05 16.94 11.20
CA ILE A 39 -21.30 17.60 10.85
C ILE A 39 -21.84 18.29 12.09
N VAL A 40 -22.27 19.54 11.96
CA VAL A 40 -23.04 20.21 13.01
C VAL A 40 -24.51 19.84 12.83
N GLY A 41 -25.08 19.10 13.78
CA GLY A 41 -26.50 18.79 13.78
C GLY A 41 -27.34 19.99 14.21
N GLY A 42 -28.64 19.96 13.89
CA GLY A 42 -29.58 21.01 14.30
C GLY A 42 -29.78 21.13 15.82
N ASP A 43 -29.28 20.16 16.60
CA ASP A 43 -29.23 20.18 18.06
C ASP A 43 -27.94 20.81 18.63
N GLY A 44 -27.06 21.33 17.76
CA GLY A 44 -25.81 21.99 18.16
C GLY A 44 -24.67 21.05 18.55
N PHE A 45 -24.83 19.73 18.35
CA PHE A 45 -23.76 18.77 18.53
C PHE A 45 -22.92 18.62 17.25
N LEU A 46 -21.63 18.39 17.44
CA LEU A 46 -20.71 17.96 16.39
C LEU A 46 -20.79 16.44 16.26
N TYR A 47 -21.04 15.96 15.05
CA TYR A 47 -21.17 14.56 14.71
C TYR A 47 -20.03 14.11 13.83
N GLN A 48 -19.32 13.09 14.28
CA GLN A 48 -18.20 12.53 13.52
C GLN A 48 -18.09 11.04 13.76
N MET A 49 -17.41 10.36 12.85
CA MET A 49 -17.00 8.98 13.10
C MET A 49 -15.85 8.97 14.11
N ALA A 50 -15.96 8.12 15.13
CA ALA A 50 -14.91 7.89 16.11
C ALA A 50 -14.74 6.41 16.41
N GLY A 51 -13.48 5.97 16.55
CA GLY A 51 -13.13 4.66 17.09
C GLY A 51 -13.04 4.67 18.62
N GLY A 52 -13.01 3.49 19.23
CA GLY A 52 -12.63 3.33 20.64
C GLY A 52 -13.68 3.75 21.68
N VAL A 53 -14.93 3.98 21.30
CA VAL A 53 -15.96 4.46 22.24
C VAL A 53 -16.40 3.37 23.23
N LYS A 54 -16.26 2.09 22.87
CA LYS A 54 -16.42 0.92 23.76
C LYS A 54 -15.47 -0.21 23.32
N GLY A 55 -14.53 -0.64 24.16
CA GLY A 55 -13.52 -1.62 23.78
C GLY A 55 -13.89 -3.07 24.12
N LYS A 56 -13.85 -3.98 23.13
CA LYS A 56 -13.47 -5.39 23.35
C LYS A 56 -11.98 -5.54 23.02
N PRO A 57 -11.24 -6.47 23.64
CA PRO A 57 -9.79 -6.56 23.45
C PRO A 57 -9.32 -6.97 22.03
N TRP A 58 -10.22 -7.42 21.15
CA TRP A 58 -9.86 -7.88 19.80
C TRP A 58 -10.33 -6.96 18.66
N ILE A 59 -11.45 -6.26 18.81
CA ILE A 59 -11.96 -5.25 17.87
C ILE A 59 -12.66 -4.18 18.71
N SER A 60 -12.10 -2.96 18.74
CA SER A 60 -12.76 -1.82 19.38
C SER A 60 -14.09 -1.52 18.68
N ARG A 61 -15.07 -1.00 19.41
CA ARG A 61 -16.29 -0.47 18.81
C ARG A 61 -16.12 1.02 18.54
N GLY A 62 -16.58 1.45 17.38
CA GLY A 62 -16.66 2.85 16.96
C GLY A 62 -18.08 3.22 16.56
N GLY A 63 -18.22 4.34 15.87
CA GLY A 63 -19.47 4.77 15.26
C GLY A 63 -19.61 6.29 15.24
N ILE A 64 -20.85 6.76 15.11
CA ILE A 64 -21.14 8.20 15.06
C ILE A 64 -21.13 8.74 16.49
N LEU A 65 -20.08 9.48 16.83
CA LEU A 65 -19.93 10.23 18.06
C LEU A 65 -20.61 11.59 17.92
N ALA A 66 -21.49 11.89 18.86
CA ALA A 66 -22.03 13.22 19.12
C ALA A 66 -21.16 13.89 20.17
N TRP A 67 -20.71 15.11 19.92
CA TRP A 67 -19.95 15.89 20.88
C TRP A 67 -20.50 17.31 20.98
N LYS A 68 -20.82 17.74 22.20
CA LYS A 68 -21.17 19.13 22.44
C LYS A 68 -19.89 19.92 22.66
N LEU A 69 -19.59 20.79 21.70
CA LEU A 69 -18.42 21.68 21.75
C LEU A 69 -18.36 22.42 23.10
N ASP A 70 -17.13 22.65 23.56
CA ASP A 70 -16.82 23.29 24.85
C ASP A 70 -17.31 22.53 26.10
N THR A 71 -17.72 21.27 25.96
CA THR A 71 -18.06 20.39 27.09
C THR A 71 -17.34 19.05 26.98
N PRO A 72 -17.15 18.31 28.09
CA PRO A 72 -16.65 16.94 28.05
C PRO A 72 -17.74 15.93 27.63
N LEU A 73 -18.95 16.39 27.31
CA LEU A 73 -20.10 15.52 27.04
C LEU A 73 -20.02 14.94 25.63
N VAL A 74 -19.73 13.65 25.55
CA VAL A 74 -19.80 12.86 24.33
C VAL A 74 -20.89 11.81 24.44
N GLY A 75 -21.53 11.50 23.32
CA GLY A 75 -22.51 10.43 23.20
C GLY A 75 -22.30 9.64 21.92
N THR A 76 -22.81 8.42 21.86
CA THR A 76 -22.80 7.60 20.64
C THR A 76 -24.20 7.53 20.05
N LEU A 77 -24.37 7.96 18.80
CA LEU A 77 -25.60 7.73 18.06
C LEU A 77 -25.67 6.33 17.47
N LEU A 78 -24.53 5.80 17.03
CA LEU A 78 -24.44 4.49 16.40
C LEU A 78 -23.21 3.78 16.95
N GLN A 79 -23.32 2.47 17.15
CA GLN A 79 -22.20 1.62 17.54
C GLN A 79 -21.98 0.55 16.47
N SER A 80 -20.73 0.45 16.01
CA SER A 80 -20.26 -0.42 14.95
C SER A 80 -18.85 -0.92 15.26
N ALA A 81 -18.34 -1.84 14.45
CA ALA A 81 -16.91 -2.16 14.47
C ALA A 81 -16.13 -0.97 13.87
N HIS A 82 -14.99 -0.63 14.47
CA HIS A 82 -14.18 0.56 14.14
C HIS A 82 -13.21 0.34 12.96
N ASP A 83 -12.91 -0.91 12.69
CA ASP A 83 -12.10 -1.42 11.58
C ASP A 83 -12.88 -1.48 10.27
N GLU A 84 -14.20 -1.38 10.34
CA GLU A 84 -15.09 -1.31 9.18
C GLU A 84 -15.09 0.10 8.56
N PRO A 85 -15.18 0.24 7.23
CA PRO A 85 -15.39 1.54 6.61
C PRO A 85 -16.78 2.10 6.93
N HIS A 86 -16.84 3.42 7.14
CA HIS A 86 -18.05 4.17 7.41
C HIS A 86 -18.12 5.42 6.56
N ALA A 87 -19.35 5.83 6.27
CA ALA A 87 -19.61 7.11 5.64
C ALA A 87 -20.81 7.80 6.29
N LEU A 88 -20.77 9.13 6.35
CA LEU A 88 -21.85 9.94 6.91
C LEU A 88 -22.17 11.16 6.04
N ALA A 89 -23.44 11.51 5.96
CA ALA A 89 -23.91 12.77 5.40
C ALA A 89 -25.03 13.31 6.29
N ALA A 90 -25.42 14.56 6.12
CA ALA A 90 -26.59 15.09 6.82
C ALA A 90 -27.41 16.03 5.96
N GLY A 91 -28.67 16.18 6.37
CA GLY A 91 -29.59 17.17 5.84
C GLY A 91 -30.63 17.52 6.90
N GLY A 92 -30.68 18.80 7.30
CA GLY A 92 -31.51 19.26 8.41
C GLY A 92 -31.16 18.53 9.72
N ASN A 93 -32.17 17.97 10.39
CA ASN A 93 -32.00 17.23 11.64
C ASN A 93 -31.65 15.75 11.44
N ARG A 94 -31.31 15.31 10.22
CA ARG A 94 -31.02 13.90 9.94
C ARG A 94 -29.59 13.67 9.54
N ILE A 95 -28.97 12.69 10.19
CA ILE A 95 -27.68 12.12 9.80
C ILE A 95 -27.95 10.82 9.06
N TYR A 96 -27.49 10.74 7.82
CA TYR A 96 -27.47 9.55 7.01
C TYR A 96 -26.13 8.86 7.20
N TYR A 97 -26.15 7.53 7.29
CA TYR A 97 -24.94 6.77 7.51
C TYR A 97 -24.92 5.49 6.69
N TYR A 98 -23.70 5.02 6.45
CA TYR A 98 -23.39 3.75 5.85
C TYR A 98 -22.37 3.03 6.71
N HIS A 99 -22.65 1.76 7.02
CA HIS A 99 -21.73 0.82 7.65
C HIS A 99 -21.48 -0.35 6.69
N ALA A 100 -20.23 -0.80 6.67
CA ALA A 100 -19.65 -1.82 5.79
C ALA A 100 -20.46 -3.11 5.54
N GLU A 101 -20.08 -3.76 4.43
CA GLU A 101 -20.47 -5.06 3.87
C GLU A 101 -21.47 -5.04 2.69
N GLY A 102 -21.03 -5.67 1.60
CA GLY A 102 -21.75 -5.88 0.34
C GLY A 102 -23.01 -6.73 0.46
N ARG A 103 -23.15 -7.51 1.54
CA ARG A 103 -24.30 -8.38 1.82
C ARG A 103 -25.05 -8.04 3.11
N ASP A 104 -24.40 -7.36 4.06
CA ASP A 104 -24.90 -7.16 5.43
C ASP A 104 -24.85 -5.68 5.90
N GLY A 105 -24.53 -4.75 4.98
CA GLY A 105 -24.31 -3.35 5.31
C GLY A 105 -25.54 -2.63 5.87
N CYS A 106 -25.42 -2.15 7.11
CA CYS A 106 -26.44 -1.31 7.73
C CYS A 106 -26.37 0.12 7.19
N GLN A 107 -27.32 0.47 6.31
CA GLN A 107 -27.57 1.85 5.92
C GLN A 107 -28.71 2.44 6.73
N GLY A 108 -28.65 3.71 7.07
CA GLY A 108 -29.70 4.32 7.87
C GLY A 108 -29.70 5.83 7.88
N SER A 109 -30.68 6.37 8.58
CA SER A 109 -30.62 7.72 9.10
C SER A 109 -31.02 7.76 10.58
N VAL A 110 -30.51 8.76 11.28
CA VAL A 110 -30.92 9.12 12.63
C VAL A 110 -31.39 10.55 12.59
N ASP A 111 -32.60 10.79 13.05
CA ASP A 111 -33.07 12.15 13.35
C ASP A 111 -32.54 12.54 14.73
N VAL A 112 -31.65 13.54 14.80
CA VAL A 112 -30.89 13.87 16.01
C VAL A 112 -31.73 14.53 17.10
N VAL A 113 -32.85 15.14 16.71
CA VAL A 113 -33.78 15.80 17.64
C VAL A 113 -34.75 14.78 18.24
N SER A 114 -35.45 14.02 17.38
CA SER A 114 -36.42 13.01 17.84
C SER A 114 -35.77 11.69 18.28
N ARG A 115 -34.47 11.51 18.02
CA ARG A 115 -33.72 10.26 18.23
C ARG A 115 -34.32 9.07 17.48
N ARG A 116 -35.13 9.32 16.44
CA ARG A 116 -35.75 8.26 15.66
C ARG A 116 -34.75 7.69 14.66
N HIS A 117 -34.51 6.38 14.78
CA HIS A 117 -33.69 5.63 13.85
C HIS A 117 -34.55 5.09 12.70
N ALA A 118 -34.12 5.32 11.47
CA ALA A 118 -34.61 4.62 10.31
C ALA A 118 -33.46 3.80 9.72
N ARG A 119 -33.49 2.48 9.91
CA ARG A 119 -32.55 1.58 9.23
C ARG A 119 -33.14 1.28 7.87
N TYR A 120 -32.45 1.67 6.82
CA TYR A 120 -33.00 1.61 5.48
C TYR A 120 -32.92 0.20 4.93
N TYR A 121 -31.77 -0.49 4.86
CA TYR A 121 -31.74 -1.83 4.27
C TYR A 121 -30.54 -2.65 4.74
N TRP A 122 -30.77 -3.93 5.04
CA TRP A 122 -29.75 -4.98 5.07
C TRP A 122 -29.44 -5.54 3.67
N TYR A 123 -30.32 -5.28 2.69
CA TYR A 123 -30.29 -5.98 1.41
C TYR A 123 -30.61 -5.06 0.22
N ILE A 124 -29.76 -4.07 -0.09
CA ILE A 124 -29.98 -3.26 -1.29
C ILE A 124 -30.01 -4.12 -2.57
N ASP A 125 -29.30 -5.25 -2.55
CA ASP A 125 -29.33 -6.34 -3.54
C ASP A 125 -30.72 -6.96 -3.71
N THR A 126 -31.55 -7.04 -2.65
CA THR A 126 -32.94 -7.51 -2.78
C THR A 126 -33.86 -6.54 -3.52
N ILE A 127 -33.55 -5.25 -3.49
CA ILE A 127 -34.36 -4.18 -4.12
C ILE A 127 -33.85 -3.87 -5.53
N ALA A 128 -32.54 -4.02 -5.72
CA ALA A 128 -31.84 -3.76 -6.95
C ALA A 128 -31.29 -5.03 -7.59
N ARG A 129 -32.05 -6.13 -7.59
CA ARG A 129 -31.65 -7.43 -8.19
C ARG A 129 -31.17 -7.35 -9.65
N ASP A 130 -31.66 -6.35 -10.38
CA ASP A 130 -31.33 -6.14 -11.80
C ASP A 130 -30.05 -5.31 -11.99
N ILE A 131 -29.46 -4.81 -10.90
CA ILE A 131 -28.10 -4.30 -10.89
C ILE A 131 -27.23 -5.55 -10.81
N PRO A 132 -26.41 -5.85 -11.83
CA PRO A 132 -25.40 -6.88 -11.70
C PRO A 132 -24.54 -6.45 -10.53
N ALA A 133 -24.73 -7.09 -9.39
CA ALA A 133 -23.79 -6.92 -8.32
C ALA A 133 -22.47 -7.40 -8.92
N TRP A 134 -21.43 -6.59 -8.79
CA TRP A 134 -20.05 -7.00 -9.02
C TRP A 134 -19.60 -8.02 -7.94
N LEU A 135 -20.53 -8.90 -7.53
CA LEU A 135 -20.43 -9.94 -6.52
C LEU A 135 -19.78 -11.21 -7.08
N ARG A 136 -19.55 -11.30 -8.39
CA ARG A 136 -18.78 -12.40 -8.98
C ARG A 136 -17.34 -11.96 -9.14
N ALA A 137 -16.55 -12.24 -8.09
CA ALA A 137 -15.10 -12.15 -8.13
C ALA A 137 -14.58 -12.86 -9.38
N ARG A 138 -14.15 -12.09 -10.38
CA ARG A 138 -13.32 -12.64 -11.46
C ARG A 138 -11.98 -13.07 -10.85
N PRO A 139 -11.27 -14.02 -11.50
CA PRO A 139 -9.87 -14.24 -11.17
C PRO A 139 -9.15 -12.87 -11.23
N ASN A 140 -8.53 -12.46 -10.12
CA ASN A 140 -7.84 -11.17 -9.90
C ASN A 140 -8.66 -9.96 -9.43
N ASP A 141 -9.95 -10.08 -9.08
CA ASP A 141 -10.67 -8.90 -8.60
C ASP A 141 -10.03 -8.28 -7.35
N MET A 142 -9.74 -6.98 -7.44
CA MET A 142 -9.19 -6.11 -6.39
C MET A 142 -10.25 -5.19 -5.78
N TYR A 143 -11.45 -5.16 -6.36
CA TYR A 143 -12.57 -4.35 -5.88
C TYR A 143 -13.50 -5.22 -5.04
N GLY A 144 -13.49 -4.94 -3.73
CA GLY A 144 -14.14 -5.75 -2.71
C GLY A 144 -15.36 -5.12 -2.05
N HIS A 145 -15.80 -5.78 -0.97
CA HIS A 145 -17.04 -5.46 -0.24
C HIS A 145 -16.94 -4.30 0.77
N CYS A 146 -15.73 -3.82 1.10
CA CYS A 146 -15.50 -2.91 2.24
C CYS A 146 -14.41 -1.84 1.99
N GLY A 147 -14.33 -1.29 0.75
CA GLY A 147 -13.49 -0.13 0.44
C GLY A 147 -13.98 1.19 1.06
N ASP A 148 -13.42 2.34 0.66
CA ASP A 148 -13.94 3.66 1.04
C ASP A 148 -15.39 3.84 0.53
N GLN A 149 -16.27 4.39 1.36
CA GLN A 149 -17.73 4.36 1.15
C GLN A 149 -18.29 5.76 0.94
N ASN A 150 -19.30 5.85 0.07
CA ASN A 150 -20.10 7.06 -0.08
C ASN A 150 -21.38 6.96 0.76
N PRO A 151 -21.75 7.99 1.52
CA PRO A 151 -22.95 7.99 2.33
C PRO A 151 -24.18 8.18 1.43
N PRO A 152 -25.38 7.84 1.92
CA PRO A 152 -26.61 8.31 1.29
C PRO A 152 -26.69 9.84 1.36
N VAL A 153 -26.76 10.50 0.20
CA VAL A 153 -26.79 11.96 0.10
C VAL A 153 -28.22 12.44 -0.17
N PRO A 154 -28.86 13.21 0.73
CA PRO A 154 -30.14 13.82 0.45
C PRO A 154 -29.98 14.99 -0.54
N TYR A 155 -30.77 15.00 -1.61
CA TYR A 155 -30.79 16.11 -2.59
C TYR A 155 -32.17 16.23 -3.26
N ARG A 156 -32.74 17.45 -3.26
CA ARG A 156 -34.04 17.79 -3.89
C ARG A 156 -35.17 16.79 -3.56
N GLY A 157 -35.32 16.45 -2.27
CA GLY A 157 -36.38 15.55 -1.78
C GLY A 157 -36.16 14.07 -2.11
N LYS A 158 -34.96 13.69 -2.54
CA LYS A 158 -34.55 12.30 -2.85
C LYS A 158 -33.28 11.97 -2.08
N VAL A 159 -32.93 10.68 -2.05
CA VAL A 159 -31.65 10.20 -1.47
C VAL A 159 -30.87 9.48 -2.55
N TYR A 160 -29.63 9.90 -2.75
CA TYR A 160 -28.71 9.36 -3.76
C TYR A 160 -27.64 8.51 -3.08
N LEU A 161 -27.28 7.39 -3.70
CA LEU A 161 -26.22 6.50 -3.24
C LEU A 161 -25.34 6.13 -4.44
N HIS A 162 -24.02 6.16 -4.27
CA HIS A 162 -23.09 5.61 -5.24
C HIS A 162 -22.64 4.21 -4.78
N ARG A 163 -22.95 3.15 -5.55
CA ARG A 163 -22.61 1.76 -5.20
C ARG A 163 -22.40 0.90 -6.45
N TRP A 164 -21.38 0.04 -6.44
CA TRP A 164 -21.09 -0.93 -7.50
C TRP A 164 -20.98 -0.31 -8.92
N GLY A 165 -20.45 0.91 -9.02
CA GLY A 165 -20.41 1.67 -10.28
C GLY A 165 -21.77 2.22 -10.74
N HIS A 166 -22.76 2.28 -9.86
CA HIS A 166 -24.11 2.79 -10.13
C HIS A 166 -24.45 3.95 -9.20
N VAL A 167 -25.19 4.93 -9.71
CA VAL A 167 -25.90 5.92 -8.88
C VAL A 167 -27.34 5.46 -8.70
N ILE A 168 -27.72 5.15 -7.47
CA ILE A 168 -29.04 4.69 -7.06
C ILE A 168 -29.77 5.88 -6.42
N CYS A 169 -31.03 6.09 -6.81
CA CYS A 169 -31.84 7.20 -6.31
C CYS A 169 -33.14 6.68 -5.68
N PHE A 170 -33.37 7.01 -4.42
CA PHE A 170 -34.60 6.72 -3.69
C PHE A 170 -35.52 7.94 -3.70
N SER A 171 -36.79 7.72 -4.02
CA SER A 171 -37.82 8.75 -4.10
C SER A 171 -38.98 8.40 -3.16
N PRO A 172 -39.58 9.38 -2.46
CA PRO A 172 -40.75 9.13 -1.61
C PRO A 172 -41.99 8.67 -2.41
N ARG A 173 -42.01 8.94 -3.73
CA ARG A 173 -43.10 8.50 -4.63
C ARG A 173 -43.07 7.00 -4.97
N GLY A 174 -42.02 6.29 -4.56
CA GLY A 174 -41.82 4.87 -4.89
C GLY A 174 -41.55 4.63 -6.39
N GLY A 175 -41.61 3.36 -6.77
CA GLY A 175 -41.36 2.88 -8.14
C GLY A 175 -39.90 2.51 -8.45
N LYS A 176 -39.69 1.62 -9.42
CA LYS A 176 -38.37 1.20 -9.92
C LYS A 176 -38.24 1.61 -11.38
N ARG A 177 -37.21 2.38 -11.70
CA ARG A 177 -36.88 2.78 -13.08
C ARG A 177 -35.39 2.65 -13.30
N LYS A 178 -34.99 1.77 -14.21
CA LYS A 178 -33.62 1.71 -14.71
C LYS A 178 -33.44 2.83 -15.74
N LEU A 179 -32.49 3.73 -15.50
CA LEU A 179 -32.09 4.72 -16.49
C LEU A 179 -31.05 4.11 -17.43
N ALA A 180 -30.92 4.68 -18.63
CA ALA A 180 -29.84 4.31 -19.52
C ALA A 180 -28.50 4.56 -18.83
N VAL A 181 -27.53 3.66 -19.05
CA VAL A 181 -26.17 3.85 -18.54
C VAL A 181 -25.63 5.15 -19.14
N SER A 182 -25.11 6.03 -18.29
CA SER A 182 -24.45 7.23 -18.78
C SER A 182 -23.30 6.81 -19.68
N LYS A 183 -23.29 7.30 -20.92
CA LYS A 183 -22.14 7.11 -21.80
C LYS A 183 -21.01 7.98 -21.26
N ALA A 184 -19.79 7.44 -21.23
CA ALA A 184 -18.62 8.26 -21.00
C ALA A 184 -18.61 9.35 -22.08
N VAL A 185 -18.60 10.61 -21.66
CA VAL A 185 -18.40 11.73 -22.57
C VAL A 185 -16.89 11.85 -22.71
N PRO A 186 -16.30 11.53 -23.88
CA PRO A 186 -14.88 11.79 -24.07
C PRO A 186 -14.65 13.29 -23.83
N PRO A 187 -13.56 13.67 -23.14
CA PRO A 187 -13.29 15.07 -22.87
C PRO A 187 -13.32 15.87 -24.18
N ALA A 188 -14.01 17.01 -24.18
CA ALA A 188 -14.24 17.84 -25.36
C ALA A 188 -12.95 18.34 -26.04
N SER A 189 -11.83 18.24 -25.34
CA SER A 189 -10.48 18.39 -25.89
C SER A 189 -9.56 17.41 -25.18
N PRO A 190 -8.62 16.75 -25.90
CA PRO A 190 -7.60 15.95 -25.23
C PRO A 190 -6.85 16.85 -24.24
N SER A 191 -6.68 16.38 -23.00
CA SER A 191 -5.85 17.12 -22.05
C SER A 191 -4.44 17.23 -22.65
N THR A 192 -3.92 18.46 -22.74
CA THR A 192 -2.54 18.69 -23.17
C THR A 192 -1.62 18.34 -22.02
N PHE A 193 -1.36 17.04 -21.83
CA PHE A 193 -0.32 16.61 -20.92
C PHE A 193 1.04 17.05 -21.47
N VAL A 194 1.68 17.99 -20.78
CA VAL A 194 3.02 18.45 -21.14
C VAL A 194 4.02 17.47 -20.57
N VAL A 195 4.67 16.71 -21.45
CA VAL A 195 5.74 15.78 -21.08
C VAL A 195 6.88 16.59 -20.45
N PRO A 196 7.19 16.41 -19.15
CA PRO A 196 8.23 17.19 -18.51
C PRO A 196 9.60 16.80 -19.07
N GLU A 197 10.54 17.72 -19.10
CA GLU A 197 11.92 17.40 -19.48
C GLU A 197 12.58 16.50 -18.45
N LYS A 198 13.48 15.62 -18.90
CA LYS A 198 14.27 14.77 -17.99
C LYS A 198 15.08 15.58 -16.96
N ALA A 199 15.46 16.83 -17.27
CA ALA A 199 16.14 17.71 -16.33
C ALA A 199 15.29 18.00 -15.08
N VAL A 200 13.98 18.22 -15.26
CA VAL A 200 13.03 18.40 -14.16
C VAL A 200 12.97 17.15 -13.28
N LEU A 201 12.96 15.96 -13.89
CA LEU A 201 12.95 14.71 -13.13
C LEU A 201 14.27 14.46 -12.37
N ARG A 202 15.43 14.86 -12.91
CA ARG A 202 16.71 14.80 -12.18
C ARG A 202 16.69 15.71 -10.95
N GLN A 203 16.13 16.92 -11.08
CA GLN A 203 15.97 17.83 -9.94
C GLN A 203 15.04 17.24 -8.88
N ARG A 204 13.92 16.62 -9.29
CA ARG A 204 13.01 15.92 -8.36
C ARG A 204 13.72 14.76 -7.66
N LEU A 205 14.46 13.93 -8.39
CA LEU A 205 15.24 12.83 -7.81
C LEU A 205 16.26 13.34 -6.79
N ALA A 206 17.00 14.40 -7.13
CA ALA A 206 17.95 15.03 -6.21
C ALA A 206 17.25 15.55 -4.94
N ALA A 207 16.09 16.19 -5.08
CA ALA A 207 15.31 16.68 -3.94
C ALA A 207 14.84 15.54 -3.02
N GLU A 208 14.37 14.41 -3.55
CA GLU A 208 13.95 13.27 -2.73
C GLU A 208 15.12 12.61 -1.99
N VAL A 209 16.28 12.48 -2.64
CA VAL A 209 17.50 11.98 -1.99
C VAL A 209 17.97 12.94 -0.91
N GLU A 210 17.97 14.25 -1.17
CA GLU A 210 18.36 15.28 -0.20
C GLU A 210 17.52 15.20 1.09
N LYS A 211 16.20 15.02 0.96
CA LYS A 211 15.30 14.82 2.13
C LYS A 211 15.70 13.62 2.98
N MET A 212 16.19 12.53 2.36
CA MET A 212 16.69 11.37 3.10
C MET A 212 17.98 11.72 3.84
N LEU A 213 18.95 12.31 3.14
CA LEU A 213 20.26 12.63 3.72
C LEU A 213 20.13 13.62 4.88
N ALA A 214 19.27 14.63 4.75
CA ALA A 214 19.01 15.62 5.78
C ALA A 214 18.36 15.02 7.04
N ALA A 215 17.62 13.92 6.90
CA ALA A 215 16.97 13.25 8.01
C ALA A 215 17.89 12.27 8.76
N GLY A 216 18.99 11.85 8.15
CA GLY A 216 19.80 10.74 8.64
C GLY A 216 19.07 9.40 8.49
N HIS A 217 19.39 8.44 9.37
CA HIS A 217 18.78 7.11 9.32
C HIS A 217 17.25 7.18 9.41
N LEU A 218 16.56 6.58 8.44
CA LEU A 218 15.10 6.56 8.35
C LEU A 218 14.56 5.22 8.84
N ARG A 219 13.64 5.26 9.81
CA ARG A 219 12.86 4.08 10.21
C ARG A 219 11.95 3.62 9.07
N PRO A 220 11.38 2.40 9.12
CA PRO A 220 10.41 1.94 8.14
C PRO A 220 9.25 2.92 7.98
N GLY A 221 8.71 2.99 6.77
CA GLY A 221 7.47 3.70 6.51
C GLY A 221 6.30 2.96 7.16
N TRP A 222 5.42 3.71 7.81
CA TRP A 222 4.14 3.20 8.29
C TRP A 222 3.01 3.88 7.52
N PHE A 223 2.11 3.07 6.97
CA PHE A 223 0.92 3.54 6.28
C PHE A 223 -0.22 2.56 6.57
N ASN A 224 -1.25 3.04 7.27
CA ASN A 224 -2.42 2.24 7.59
C ASN A 224 -3.36 2.16 6.39
N ARG A 225 -3.64 0.96 5.91
CA ARG A 225 -4.54 0.67 4.78
C ARG A 225 -5.83 0.00 5.21
N GLY A 226 -5.93 -0.44 6.47
CA GLY A 226 -7.05 -1.20 7.00
C GLY A 226 -6.64 -2.60 7.47
N LEU A 227 -7.62 -3.50 7.58
CA LEU A 227 -7.45 -4.79 8.25
C LEU A 227 -6.35 -5.66 7.62
N ARG A 228 -6.10 -5.55 6.30
CA ARG A 228 -5.07 -6.38 5.64
C ARG A 228 -3.65 -5.98 5.97
N ASP A 229 -3.41 -4.88 6.67
CA ASP A 229 -2.08 -4.60 7.23
C ASP A 229 -1.68 -5.63 8.28
N ALA A 230 -2.63 -6.09 9.10
CA ALA A 230 -2.38 -7.17 10.04
C ALA A 230 -1.99 -8.47 9.32
N HIS A 231 -2.62 -8.75 8.17
CA HIS A 231 -2.27 -9.89 7.33
C HIS A 231 -0.88 -9.72 6.71
N LEU A 232 -0.56 -8.57 6.10
CA LEU A 232 0.80 -8.33 5.60
C LEU A 232 1.84 -8.45 6.72
N ALA A 233 1.58 -7.93 7.91
CA ALA A 233 2.51 -8.00 9.03
C ALA A 233 2.69 -9.43 9.58
N ARG A 234 1.63 -10.25 9.62
CA ARG A 234 1.66 -11.59 10.23
C ARG A 234 2.01 -12.71 9.26
N GLU A 235 1.56 -12.59 8.01
CA GLU A 235 1.63 -13.64 7.00
C GLU A 235 2.76 -13.39 5.99
N THR A 236 3.44 -12.24 6.01
CA THR A 236 4.63 -11.98 5.16
C THR A 236 5.85 -11.65 6.00
N ASP A 237 6.98 -11.39 5.34
CA ASP A 237 8.15 -10.78 5.97
C ASP A 237 7.97 -9.27 6.21
N ASN A 238 6.96 -8.94 7.03
CA ASN A 238 6.53 -7.60 7.43
C ASN A 238 6.37 -6.63 6.25
N PHE A 239 5.63 -7.00 5.21
CA PHE A 239 5.41 -6.14 4.04
C PHE A 239 4.62 -4.85 4.33
N GLY A 240 4.05 -4.71 5.53
CA GLY A 240 3.49 -3.44 6.02
C GLY A 240 4.53 -2.48 6.62
N ASP A 241 5.75 -2.96 6.89
CA ASP A 241 6.88 -2.18 7.38
C ASP A 241 7.68 -1.73 6.14
N TRP A 242 7.23 -0.66 5.49
CA TRP A 242 7.74 -0.25 4.18
C TRP A 242 9.21 0.14 4.25
N PHE A 243 10.01 -0.37 3.32
CA PHE A 243 11.46 -0.10 3.24
C PHE A 243 12.23 -0.56 4.49
N SER A 244 11.76 -1.63 5.13
CA SER A 244 12.36 -2.16 6.34
C SER A 244 13.57 -3.05 6.11
N LYS A 245 13.79 -3.54 4.89
CA LYS A 245 14.92 -4.42 4.58
C LYS A 245 16.12 -3.54 4.25
N PRO A 246 17.29 -3.72 4.88
CA PRO A 246 18.43 -2.83 4.66
C PRO A 246 18.86 -2.73 3.19
N GLY A 247 18.71 -3.85 2.45
CA GLY A 247 19.02 -3.90 1.03
C GLY A 247 18.19 -2.98 0.14
N GLU A 248 16.98 -2.60 0.54
CA GLU A 248 16.11 -1.73 -0.28
C GLU A 248 16.72 -0.33 -0.43
N THR A 249 17.20 0.27 0.65
CA THR A 249 17.90 1.57 0.64
C THR A 249 19.14 1.51 -0.24
N ILE A 250 19.93 0.43 -0.11
CA ILE A 250 21.17 0.24 -0.87
C ILE A 250 20.88 0.18 -2.37
N VAL A 251 19.94 -0.67 -2.78
CA VAL A 251 19.63 -0.89 -4.20
C VAL A 251 19.05 0.38 -4.83
N ALA A 252 18.08 1.03 -4.18
CA ALA A 252 17.44 2.23 -4.71
C ALA A 252 18.44 3.39 -4.87
N LEU A 253 19.27 3.66 -3.85
CA LEU A 253 20.25 4.75 -3.92
C LEU A 253 21.43 4.41 -4.83
N ALA A 254 21.86 3.15 -4.91
CA ALA A 254 22.88 2.73 -5.88
C ALA A 254 22.43 2.96 -7.32
N ARG A 255 21.15 2.70 -7.64
CA ARG A 255 20.56 3.01 -8.95
C ARG A 255 20.41 4.52 -9.18
N ALA A 256 20.10 5.29 -8.13
CA ALA A 256 19.96 6.74 -8.24
C ALA A 256 21.28 7.47 -8.49
N LEU A 257 22.40 6.99 -7.92
CA LEU A 257 23.71 7.65 -7.95
C LEU A 257 24.12 8.25 -9.32
N PRO A 258 24.06 7.53 -10.45
CA PRO A 258 24.48 8.06 -11.75
C PRO A 258 23.64 9.26 -12.25
N HIS A 259 22.45 9.45 -11.68
CA HIS A 259 21.51 10.50 -12.07
C HIS A 259 21.56 11.74 -11.17
N LEU A 260 22.33 11.68 -10.07
CA LEU A 260 22.46 12.78 -9.10
C LEU A 260 23.59 13.75 -9.51
N PRO A 261 23.50 15.05 -9.12
CA PRO A 261 24.62 15.97 -9.20
C PRO A 261 25.85 15.46 -8.44
N ALA A 262 27.06 15.79 -8.90
CA ALA A 262 28.32 15.24 -8.38
C ALA A 262 28.49 15.44 -6.85
N GLU A 263 28.15 16.61 -6.33
CA GLU A 263 28.18 16.89 -4.88
C GLU A 263 27.27 15.93 -4.11
N LEU A 264 26.03 15.76 -4.59
CA LEU A 264 25.04 14.89 -3.96
C LEU A 264 25.47 13.42 -4.06
N GLN A 265 26.12 12.98 -5.15
CA GLN A 265 26.69 11.63 -5.24
C GLN A 265 27.67 11.33 -4.10
N GLY A 266 28.54 12.29 -3.76
CA GLY A 266 29.49 12.14 -2.67
C GLY A 266 28.79 11.95 -1.31
N ARG A 267 27.78 12.78 -1.03
CA ARG A 267 26.98 12.70 0.19
C ARG A 267 26.14 11.42 0.26
N THR A 268 25.53 10.99 -0.85
CA THR A 268 24.79 9.73 -0.95
C THR A 268 25.69 8.52 -0.75
N LYS A 269 26.92 8.51 -1.30
CA LYS A 269 27.89 7.44 -1.05
C LYS A 269 28.28 7.36 0.43
N LYS A 270 28.49 8.50 1.10
CA LYS A 270 28.75 8.53 2.55
C LYS A 270 27.58 7.94 3.35
N TYR A 271 26.35 8.34 3.02
CA TYR A 271 25.14 7.82 3.65
C TYR A 271 24.99 6.31 3.43
N LEU A 272 25.24 5.81 2.22
CA LEU A 272 25.22 4.37 1.92
C LEU A 272 26.21 3.56 2.76
N ARG A 273 27.44 4.08 3.00
CA ARG A 273 28.41 3.41 3.88
C ARG A 273 27.89 3.35 5.32
N GLN A 274 27.37 4.46 5.83
CA GLN A 274 26.80 4.54 7.19
C GLN A 274 25.64 3.56 7.38
N GLU A 275 24.70 3.51 6.44
CA GLU A 275 23.58 2.57 6.47
C GLU A 275 24.06 1.11 6.36
N PHE A 276 25.04 0.83 5.51
CA PHE A 276 25.59 -0.51 5.33
C PHE A 276 26.35 -1.00 6.57
N GLU A 277 27.08 -0.12 7.25
CA GLU A 277 27.79 -0.42 8.49
C GLU A 277 26.82 -0.66 9.65
N ALA A 278 25.81 0.20 9.80
CA ALA A 278 24.81 0.10 10.86
C ALA A 278 23.82 -1.06 10.65
N PHE A 279 23.40 -1.30 9.41
CA PHE A 279 22.43 -2.34 9.05
C PHE A 279 22.92 -3.21 7.89
N PRO A 280 23.96 -4.04 8.09
CA PRO A 280 24.48 -4.86 7.01
C PRO A 280 23.40 -5.81 6.45
N PRO A 281 23.16 -5.82 5.11
CA PRO A 281 22.07 -6.60 4.52
C PRO A 281 22.28 -8.11 4.66
N ASP A 282 23.50 -8.58 4.92
CA ASP A 282 23.83 -9.97 5.25
C ASP A 282 23.54 -10.35 6.71
N LYS A 283 23.34 -9.38 7.60
CA LYS A 283 23.12 -9.61 9.04
C LYS A 283 21.69 -9.35 9.47
N TYR A 284 21.03 -8.34 8.92
CA TYR A 284 19.69 -7.92 9.33
C TYR A 284 18.66 -8.15 8.23
N ALA A 285 17.56 -8.81 8.60
CA ALA A 285 16.37 -8.92 7.76
C ALA A 285 15.46 -7.69 7.90
N HIS A 286 15.62 -6.91 8.98
CA HIS A 286 14.79 -5.76 9.30
C HIS A 286 15.58 -4.70 10.09
N ILE A 287 15.51 -3.42 9.71
CA ILE A 287 16.27 -2.30 10.33
C ILE A 287 15.76 -1.86 11.71
N GLY A 288 14.58 -2.33 12.12
CA GLY A 288 13.94 -1.90 13.38
C GLY A 288 13.06 -0.67 13.15
N TRP A 289 12.68 0.03 14.21
CA TRP A 289 11.79 1.20 14.15
C TRP A 289 12.42 2.47 14.77
N GLN A 290 13.75 2.46 14.92
CA GLN A 290 14.54 3.62 15.32
C GLN A 290 14.87 4.49 14.10
N GLY A 291 15.10 5.78 14.32
CA GLY A 291 15.40 6.75 13.26
C GLY A 291 14.25 7.72 12.95
N ALA A 292 14.49 8.61 12.00
CA ALA A 292 13.53 9.63 11.61
C ALA A 292 12.33 9.02 10.83
N PRO A 293 11.10 9.51 11.04
CA PRO A 293 9.92 9.03 10.31
C PRO A 293 9.96 9.39 8.83
N ARG A 294 9.48 8.46 7.99
CA ARG A 294 9.23 8.71 6.56
C ARG A 294 7.92 9.46 6.30
N GLY A 295 6.90 9.20 7.12
CA GLY A 295 5.59 9.85 7.04
C GLY A 295 5.62 11.30 7.52
N ALA A 296 4.67 12.10 7.04
CA ALA A 296 4.49 13.49 7.48
C ALA A 296 3.74 13.62 8.81
N ALA A 297 3.01 12.58 9.24
CA ALA A 297 2.20 12.64 10.44
C ALA A 297 3.04 12.36 11.68
N ASP A 298 2.79 13.16 12.71
CA ASP A 298 3.28 12.87 14.05
C ASP A 298 2.61 11.61 14.58
N VAL A 299 3.43 10.76 15.18
CA VAL A 299 2.97 9.58 15.91
C VAL A 299 2.87 9.97 17.38
N PRO A 300 1.80 9.59 18.10
CA PRO A 300 1.69 9.87 19.53
C PRO A 300 2.96 9.47 20.31
N PRO A 301 3.42 10.29 21.29
CA PRO A 301 4.71 10.07 21.94
C PRO A 301 4.90 8.67 22.54
N GLU A 302 3.86 8.07 23.12
CA GLU A 302 3.90 6.72 23.67
C GLU A 302 4.05 5.65 22.58
N MET A 303 3.42 5.84 21.41
CA MET A 303 3.60 4.96 20.26
C MET A 303 4.99 5.15 19.64
N ALA A 304 5.50 6.37 19.56
CA ALA A 304 6.88 6.64 19.14
C ALA A 304 7.89 5.96 20.07
N LYS A 305 7.67 6.01 21.39
CA LYS A 305 8.49 5.31 22.40
C LYS A 305 8.38 3.79 22.27
N ALA A 306 7.20 3.26 22.00
CA ALA A 306 7.00 1.82 21.77
C ALA A 306 7.71 1.35 20.49
N MET A 307 7.60 2.12 19.40
CA MET A 307 8.32 1.88 18.15
C MET A 307 9.84 1.88 18.37
N ALA A 308 10.39 2.86 19.09
CA ALA A 308 11.84 2.96 19.32
C ALA A 308 12.44 1.73 20.06
N ARG A 309 11.62 0.97 20.81
CA ARG A 309 12.04 -0.27 21.48
C ARG A 309 12.18 -1.46 20.52
N LEU A 310 11.61 -1.37 19.31
CA LEU A 310 11.68 -2.42 18.31
C LEU A 310 12.98 -2.27 17.50
N GLY A 311 14.05 -2.87 18.00
CA GLY A 311 15.37 -2.83 17.37
C GLY A 311 15.48 -3.64 16.06
N PRO A 312 16.67 -3.62 15.42
CA PRO A 312 16.97 -4.41 14.24
C PRO A 312 16.82 -5.91 14.50
N ARG A 313 16.44 -6.69 13.47
CA ARG A 313 16.23 -8.14 13.59
C ARG A 313 17.07 -8.92 12.59
N PRO A 314 17.75 -10.01 13.00
CA PRO A 314 18.57 -10.82 12.11
C PRO A 314 17.75 -11.81 11.25
N ALA A 315 16.45 -11.92 11.50
CA ALA A 315 15.57 -12.89 10.86
C ALA A 315 14.17 -12.30 10.63
N PRO A 316 13.44 -12.80 9.62
CA PRO A 316 12.05 -12.42 9.35
C PRO A 316 11.13 -12.89 10.50
N ARG A 317 9.96 -12.26 10.64
CA ARG A 317 8.98 -12.64 11.67
C ARG A 317 7.96 -13.60 11.09
N ARG A 318 7.99 -14.86 11.53
CA ARG A 318 6.97 -15.89 11.24
C ARG A 318 6.66 -16.07 9.74
N TRP A 319 7.64 -15.81 8.88
CA TRP A 319 7.52 -15.95 7.43
C TRP A 319 8.05 -17.31 6.95
N LYS A 320 7.33 -17.97 6.03
CA LYS A 320 7.70 -19.28 5.49
C LYS A 320 8.32 -19.24 4.09
N GLY A 321 8.20 -18.13 3.36
CA GLY A 321 8.76 -18.02 2.00
C GLY A 321 10.30 -18.03 1.98
N TRP A 322 10.94 -17.61 3.08
CA TRP A 322 12.38 -17.71 3.26
C TRP A 322 12.77 -17.61 4.74
N ALA A 323 13.92 -18.18 5.10
CA ALA A 323 14.53 -18.02 6.43
C ALA A 323 15.29 -16.68 6.59
N PHE A 324 15.73 -16.09 5.47
CA PHE A 324 16.38 -14.78 5.41
C PHE A 324 16.13 -14.18 4.02
N PRO A 325 15.91 -12.87 3.85
CA PRO A 325 15.59 -12.26 2.55
C PRO A 325 16.64 -12.62 1.48
N PRO A 326 16.31 -13.42 0.43
CA PRO A 326 17.30 -13.85 -0.56
C PRO A 326 17.89 -12.66 -1.33
N GLN A 327 17.07 -11.66 -1.64
CA GLN A 327 17.44 -10.43 -2.34
C GLN A 327 18.49 -9.57 -1.60
N ALA A 328 18.81 -9.87 -0.34
CA ALA A 328 19.92 -9.23 0.36
C ALA A 328 21.27 -9.44 -0.34
N ASN A 329 21.48 -10.58 -0.99
CA ASN A 329 22.69 -10.82 -1.79
C ASN A 329 22.76 -9.86 -2.99
N TYR A 330 21.61 -9.46 -3.57
CA TYR A 330 21.57 -8.45 -4.63
C TYR A 330 22.03 -7.07 -4.12
N ALA A 331 21.66 -6.72 -2.89
CA ALA A 331 22.14 -5.48 -2.28
C ALA A 331 23.66 -5.48 -2.04
N LEU A 332 24.25 -6.62 -1.63
CA LEU A 332 25.71 -6.76 -1.53
C LEU A 332 26.38 -6.55 -2.89
N TYR A 333 25.82 -7.13 -3.95
CA TYR A 333 26.29 -6.94 -5.32
C TYR A 333 26.22 -5.46 -5.75
N GLN A 334 25.08 -4.79 -5.57
CA GLN A 334 24.95 -3.38 -5.93
C GLN A 334 25.87 -2.48 -5.11
N TYR A 335 26.07 -2.77 -3.81
CA TYR A 335 27.04 -2.06 -2.99
C TYR A 335 28.47 -2.24 -3.52
N ALA A 336 28.86 -3.48 -3.86
CA ALA A 336 30.19 -3.76 -4.44
C ALA A 336 30.42 -3.03 -5.76
N ARG A 337 29.40 -2.87 -6.61
CA ARG A 337 29.48 -2.07 -7.84
C ARG A 337 29.78 -0.60 -7.57
N VAL A 338 29.25 -0.05 -6.48
CA VAL A 338 29.46 1.36 -6.11
C VAL A 338 30.84 1.58 -5.49
N PHE A 339 31.33 0.64 -4.68
CA PHE A 339 32.53 0.84 -3.85
C PHE A 339 33.75 0.00 -4.24
N GLY A 340 33.63 -0.92 -5.20
CA GLY A 340 34.75 -1.72 -5.72
C GLY A 340 35.26 -2.81 -4.76
N ASN A 341 34.53 -3.12 -3.70
CA ASN A 341 34.97 -4.04 -2.63
C ASN A 341 34.41 -5.47 -2.76
N ALA A 342 34.23 -5.95 -4.00
CA ALA A 342 33.58 -7.25 -4.26
C ALA A 342 34.26 -8.43 -3.56
N LYS A 343 35.60 -8.47 -3.54
CA LYS A 343 36.39 -9.54 -2.89
C LYS A 343 36.16 -9.62 -1.38
N GLU A 344 35.95 -8.48 -0.71
CA GLU A 344 35.68 -8.40 0.72
C GLU A 344 34.26 -8.85 1.07
N LEU A 345 33.31 -8.60 0.16
CA LEU A 345 31.90 -8.94 0.37
C LEU A 345 31.55 -10.38 -0.04
N LEU A 346 32.35 -11.00 -0.92
CA LEU A 346 32.11 -12.36 -1.40
C LEU A 346 31.95 -13.42 -0.28
N PRO A 347 32.72 -13.39 0.83
CA PRO A 347 32.53 -14.31 1.95
C PRO A 347 31.24 -14.07 2.75
N ARG A 348 30.61 -12.89 2.61
CA ARG A 348 29.40 -12.49 3.36
C ARG A 348 28.10 -12.96 2.71
N LEU A 349 28.17 -13.48 1.48
CA LEU A 349 27.00 -14.00 0.77
C LEU A 349 26.31 -15.13 1.55
N ARG A 350 24.98 -15.05 1.64
CA ARG A 350 24.13 -16.09 2.24
C ARG A 350 23.81 -17.16 1.20
N ARG A 351 24.74 -18.09 0.95
CA ARG A 351 24.63 -19.12 -0.11
C ARG A 351 23.72 -20.31 0.22
N ARG A 352 23.53 -20.64 1.51
CA ARG A 352 22.87 -21.88 1.96
C ARG A 352 21.38 -21.73 2.25
N GLN A 353 20.66 -20.93 1.46
CA GLN A 353 19.22 -20.81 1.64
C GLN A 353 18.51 -21.99 0.95
N LYS A 354 17.58 -22.64 1.65
CA LYS A 354 16.72 -23.66 1.06
C LYS A 354 15.74 -22.98 0.10
N ILE A 355 15.86 -23.27 -1.19
CA ILE A 355 14.94 -22.79 -2.22
C ILE A 355 13.61 -23.57 -2.07
N PRO A 356 12.45 -22.90 -2.09
CA PRO A 356 11.14 -23.55 -2.10
C PRO A 356 10.95 -24.47 -3.32
N SER A 357 9.97 -25.37 -3.27
CA SER A 357 9.62 -26.22 -4.40
C SER A 357 9.09 -25.40 -5.59
N ASP A 358 9.20 -25.94 -6.80
CA ASP A 358 8.73 -25.26 -8.01
C ASP A 358 7.24 -24.89 -7.96
N ASP A 359 6.41 -25.72 -7.31
CA ASP A 359 4.98 -25.43 -7.09
C ASP A 359 4.77 -24.25 -6.12
N GLU A 360 5.56 -24.18 -5.05
CA GLU A 360 5.52 -23.03 -4.12
C GLU A 360 5.98 -21.75 -4.81
N LEU A 361 7.03 -21.82 -5.64
CA LEU A 361 7.54 -20.69 -6.41
C LEU A 361 6.56 -20.24 -7.49
N ALA A 362 5.83 -21.16 -8.12
CA ALA A 362 4.76 -20.83 -9.07
C ALA A 362 3.56 -20.18 -8.37
N ALA A 363 3.22 -20.62 -7.15
CA ALA A 363 2.14 -20.06 -6.35
C ALA A 363 2.49 -18.67 -5.75
N LEU A 364 3.77 -18.37 -5.55
CA LEU A 364 4.26 -17.13 -4.92
C LEU A 364 5.31 -16.44 -5.82
N PRO A 365 4.90 -15.79 -6.92
CA PRO A 365 5.84 -15.21 -7.88
C PRO A 365 6.77 -14.15 -7.27
N PHE A 366 6.35 -13.42 -6.24
CA PHE A 366 7.23 -12.47 -5.54
C PHE A 366 8.32 -13.18 -4.72
N VAL A 367 8.04 -14.37 -4.16
CA VAL A 367 9.06 -15.20 -3.50
C VAL A 367 10.05 -15.70 -4.55
N HIS A 368 9.54 -16.15 -5.69
CA HIS A 368 10.37 -16.56 -6.81
C HIS A 368 11.30 -15.44 -7.30
N ASN A 369 10.75 -14.25 -7.51
CA ASN A 369 11.54 -13.07 -7.89
C ASN A 369 12.62 -12.74 -6.84
N ALA A 370 12.32 -12.87 -5.54
CA ALA A 370 13.30 -12.63 -4.48
C ALA A 370 14.50 -13.61 -4.55
N TYR A 371 14.25 -14.90 -4.79
CA TYR A 371 15.34 -15.89 -4.98
C TYR A 371 16.14 -15.63 -6.26
N ILE A 372 15.48 -15.25 -7.36
CA ILE A 372 16.16 -14.84 -8.60
C ILE A 372 17.06 -13.63 -8.34
N ALA A 373 16.56 -12.60 -7.66
CA ALA A 373 17.37 -11.44 -7.27
C ALA A 373 18.56 -11.85 -6.37
N GLY A 374 18.33 -12.75 -5.41
CA GLY A 374 19.39 -13.26 -4.54
C GLY A 374 20.50 -14.01 -5.28
N LEU A 375 20.13 -14.89 -6.22
CA LEU A 375 21.09 -15.63 -7.05
C LEU A 375 21.80 -14.72 -8.05
N ALA A 376 21.10 -13.76 -8.67
CA ALA A 376 21.71 -12.72 -9.49
C ALA A 376 22.76 -11.92 -8.70
N GLY A 377 22.48 -11.64 -7.43
CA GLY A 377 23.44 -11.01 -6.52
C GLY A 377 24.67 -11.88 -6.23
N ILE A 378 24.48 -13.19 -6.01
CA ILE A 378 25.61 -14.12 -5.82
C ILE A 378 26.49 -14.16 -7.07
N VAL A 379 25.89 -14.37 -8.24
CA VAL A 379 26.60 -14.46 -9.53
C VAL A 379 27.34 -13.15 -9.83
N GLY A 380 26.65 -12.01 -9.77
CA GLY A 380 27.25 -10.72 -10.08
C GLY A 380 28.38 -10.34 -9.12
N LEU A 381 28.23 -10.63 -7.82
CA LEU A 381 29.31 -10.36 -6.86
C LEU A 381 30.51 -11.30 -7.05
N ALA A 382 30.26 -12.57 -7.38
CA ALA A 382 31.28 -13.57 -7.70
C ALA A 382 32.10 -13.17 -8.94
N GLU A 383 31.43 -12.72 -10.00
CA GLU A 383 32.05 -12.19 -11.21
C GLU A 383 32.90 -10.95 -10.93
N LEU A 384 32.37 -9.95 -10.20
CA LEU A 384 33.13 -8.75 -9.82
C LEU A 384 34.36 -9.06 -8.95
N ALA A 385 34.30 -10.14 -8.15
CA ALA A 385 35.43 -10.59 -7.34
C ALA A 385 36.46 -11.41 -8.14
N GLY A 386 36.20 -11.72 -9.42
CA GLY A 386 37.03 -12.58 -10.26
C GLY A 386 36.95 -14.06 -9.89
N LYS A 387 35.85 -14.50 -9.26
CA LYS A 387 35.61 -15.88 -8.85
C LYS A 387 34.19 -16.33 -9.22
N PRO A 388 33.87 -16.52 -10.52
CA PRO A 388 32.53 -16.89 -10.97
C PRO A 388 31.97 -18.13 -10.24
N ASP A 389 30.67 -18.11 -9.94
CA ASP A 389 29.98 -19.18 -9.21
C ASP A 389 29.05 -19.94 -10.18
N ALA A 390 29.60 -20.97 -10.84
CA ALA A 390 28.89 -21.72 -11.88
C ALA A 390 27.64 -22.44 -11.35
N ALA A 391 27.66 -22.90 -10.09
CA ALA A 391 26.51 -23.55 -9.47
C ALA A 391 25.38 -22.55 -9.21
N ALA A 392 25.70 -21.37 -8.66
CA ALA A 392 24.70 -20.31 -8.50
C ALA A 392 24.15 -19.83 -9.84
N LYS A 393 24.98 -19.76 -10.88
CA LYS A 393 24.55 -19.40 -12.24
C LYS A 393 23.59 -20.43 -12.84
N ALA A 394 23.89 -21.72 -12.71
CA ALA A 394 23.01 -22.78 -13.20
C ALA A 394 21.63 -22.74 -12.49
N GLU A 395 21.61 -22.51 -11.18
CA GLU A 395 20.35 -22.39 -10.43
C GLU A 395 19.59 -21.10 -10.77
N LEU A 396 20.29 -19.99 -11.01
CA LEU A 396 19.68 -18.75 -11.50
C LEU A 396 18.97 -19.00 -12.85
N ASP A 397 19.65 -19.67 -13.79
CA ASP A 397 19.10 -19.97 -15.11
C ASP A 397 17.88 -20.89 -15.01
N ARG A 398 17.92 -21.89 -14.12
CA ARG A 398 16.78 -22.77 -13.84
C ARG A 398 15.57 -21.99 -13.32
N LEU A 399 15.76 -21.10 -12.35
CA LEU A 399 14.67 -20.28 -11.80
C LEU A 399 14.14 -19.26 -12.81
N LEU A 400 15.00 -18.63 -13.61
CA LEU A 400 14.57 -17.75 -14.69
C LEU A 400 13.68 -18.50 -15.70
N ALA A 401 14.09 -19.68 -16.13
CA ALA A 401 13.30 -20.52 -17.04
C ALA A 401 11.95 -20.94 -16.42
N LEU A 402 11.97 -21.39 -15.16
CA LEU A 402 10.75 -21.72 -14.41
C LEU A 402 9.81 -20.51 -14.32
N ARG A 403 10.35 -19.31 -14.04
CA ARG A 403 9.55 -18.09 -13.87
C ARG A 403 8.84 -17.69 -15.15
N ALA A 404 9.51 -17.78 -16.30
CA ALA A 404 8.92 -17.50 -17.61
C ALA A 404 7.87 -18.55 -18.01
N ALA A 405 8.18 -19.83 -17.78
CA ALA A 405 7.27 -20.93 -18.06
C ALA A 405 5.96 -20.83 -17.25
N LYS A 406 6.08 -20.57 -15.95
CA LYS A 406 4.95 -20.49 -15.00
C LYS A 406 4.35 -19.09 -14.88
N PHE A 407 4.82 -18.10 -15.65
CA PHE A 407 4.24 -16.76 -15.62
C PHE A 407 2.75 -16.81 -16.00
N THR A 408 1.92 -16.20 -15.17
CA THR A 408 0.49 -16.01 -15.44
C THR A 408 0.03 -14.67 -14.85
N LYS A 409 -0.89 -14.01 -15.54
CA LYS A 409 -1.59 -12.84 -15.00
C LYS A 409 -2.54 -13.25 -13.86
N ASP A 410 -3.03 -14.48 -13.89
CA ASP A 410 -4.08 -14.97 -12.99
C ASP A 410 -3.53 -15.31 -11.62
N ARG A 411 -4.36 -15.04 -10.61
CA ARG A 411 -4.05 -15.36 -9.23
C ARG A 411 -4.05 -16.87 -9.09
N PRO A 412 -2.96 -17.48 -8.61
CA PRO A 412 -2.97 -18.90 -8.32
C PRO A 412 -4.16 -19.21 -7.41
N ALA A 413 -4.92 -20.25 -7.75
CA ALA A 413 -5.94 -20.78 -6.86
C ALA A 413 -5.20 -21.40 -5.66
N LEU A 414 -4.93 -20.59 -4.64
CA LEU A 414 -4.41 -21.07 -3.37
C LEU A 414 -5.55 -21.86 -2.72
N GLY A 415 -5.61 -23.16 -2.97
CA GLY A 415 -6.59 -24.04 -2.33
C GLY A 415 -6.44 -24.02 -0.80
N ARG A 416 -7.41 -24.61 -0.09
CA ARG A 416 -7.44 -24.76 1.38
C ARG A 416 -6.17 -25.31 2.02
N LYS A 417 -5.27 -25.94 1.25
CA LYS A 417 -3.96 -26.45 1.73
C LYS A 417 -3.07 -25.36 2.32
N TYR A 418 -3.28 -24.09 1.96
CA TYR A 418 -2.60 -22.94 2.55
C TYR A 418 -3.37 -22.24 3.68
N ASP A 419 -4.52 -22.78 4.13
CA ASP A 419 -5.42 -22.16 5.13
C ASP A 419 -4.74 -21.82 6.47
N GLY A 420 -3.58 -22.44 6.79
CA GLY A 420 -2.81 -22.13 8.00
C GLY A 420 -1.75 -21.03 7.85
N VAL A 421 -1.48 -20.54 6.63
CA VAL A 421 -0.46 -19.53 6.33
C VAL A 421 -1.04 -18.36 5.53
N PHE A 422 -2.05 -18.64 4.71
CA PHE A 422 -2.74 -17.73 3.81
C PHE A 422 -4.23 -18.08 3.85
N ASN A 423 -4.93 -17.64 4.90
CA ASN A 423 -6.30 -18.06 5.16
C ASN A 423 -7.20 -17.59 3.98
N VAL A 424 -7.84 -18.53 3.29
CA VAL A 424 -8.44 -18.34 1.94
C VAL A 424 -9.79 -17.58 2.00
N GLY A 425 -10.16 -17.05 3.17
CA GLY A 425 -11.16 -15.97 3.28
C GLY A 425 -10.65 -14.58 2.83
N GLY A 426 -9.36 -14.46 2.46
CA GLY A 426 -8.79 -13.23 1.88
C GLY A 426 -7.40 -12.81 2.39
N GLY A 427 -6.51 -13.75 2.74
CA GLY A 427 -5.12 -13.45 3.13
C GLY A 427 -4.30 -12.68 2.07
N ILE A 428 -2.97 -12.62 2.23
CA ILE A 428 -2.06 -11.74 1.45
C ILE A 428 -2.18 -11.83 -0.09
N ALA A 429 -2.75 -12.91 -0.60
CA ALA A 429 -2.85 -13.16 -2.04
C ALA A 429 -3.79 -12.19 -2.76
N VAL A 430 -4.79 -11.64 -2.06
CA VAL A 430 -5.66 -10.61 -2.66
C VAL A 430 -4.96 -9.25 -2.73
N PRO A 431 -4.43 -8.66 -1.64
CA PRO A 431 -3.82 -7.34 -1.71
C PRO A 431 -2.59 -7.28 -2.61
N LEU A 432 -1.91 -8.41 -2.90
CA LEU A 432 -0.76 -8.45 -3.81
C LEU A 432 -1.14 -8.90 -5.23
N THR A 433 -2.41 -8.89 -5.62
CA THR A 433 -2.84 -9.50 -6.88
C THR A 433 -2.11 -8.97 -8.11
N VAL A 434 -1.92 -7.65 -8.14
CA VAL A 434 -1.33 -6.92 -9.27
C VAL A 434 0.19 -6.90 -9.14
N SER A 435 0.69 -6.48 -7.98
CA SER A 435 2.13 -6.34 -7.69
C SER A 435 2.92 -7.65 -7.61
N ARG A 436 2.34 -8.78 -7.20
CA ARG A 436 3.07 -10.05 -6.94
C ARG A 436 3.99 -10.50 -8.06
N ASN A 437 3.64 -10.20 -9.32
CA ASN A 437 4.39 -10.67 -10.47
C ASN A 437 5.72 -9.93 -10.65
N PHE A 438 5.82 -8.71 -10.11
CA PHE A 438 6.92 -7.77 -10.38
C PHE A 438 7.56 -7.19 -9.11
N MET A 439 7.12 -7.59 -7.92
CA MET A 439 7.89 -7.33 -6.68
C MET A 439 9.29 -7.95 -6.79
N PHE A 440 10.30 -7.24 -6.28
CA PHE A 440 11.71 -7.64 -6.33
C PHE A 440 12.25 -7.85 -7.76
N LEU A 441 11.68 -7.15 -8.75
CA LEU A 441 12.19 -7.16 -10.12
C LEU A 441 13.60 -6.56 -10.18
N VAL A 442 14.54 -7.31 -10.75
CA VAL A 442 15.91 -6.87 -11.06
C VAL A 442 16.11 -6.84 -12.58
N PRO A 443 17.06 -6.04 -13.11
CA PRO A 443 17.35 -5.96 -14.54
C PRO A 443 17.54 -7.31 -15.24
N GLU A 444 18.18 -8.27 -14.57
CA GLU A 444 18.43 -9.62 -15.08
C GLU A 444 17.12 -10.39 -15.31
N LEU A 445 16.22 -10.37 -14.32
CA LEU A 445 14.89 -10.97 -14.44
C LEU A 445 14.04 -10.23 -15.49
N ALA A 446 14.07 -8.91 -15.51
CA ALA A 446 13.30 -8.12 -16.45
C ALA A 446 13.72 -8.40 -17.90
N ALA A 447 15.03 -8.46 -18.17
CA ALA A 447 15.57 -8.80 -19.47
C ALA A 447 15.16 -10.23 -19.89
N TYR A 448 15.23 -11.19 -18.96
CA TYR A 448 14.83 -12.57 -19.25
C TYR A 448 13.34 -12.71 -19.56
N LEU A 449 12.46 -12.07 -18.77
CA LEU A 449 11.02 -12.08 -19.02
C LEU A 449 10.67 -11.39 -20.34
N ARG A 450 11.39 -10.32 -20.71
CA ARG A 450 11.22 -9.69 -22.04
C ARG A 450 11.61 -10.65 -23.16
N ALA A 451 12.68 -11.43 -23.00
CA ALA A 451 13.12 -12.34 -24.05
C ALA A 451 12.21 -13.58 -24.17
N ASN A 452 11.65 -14.07 -23.07
CA ASN A 452 11.03 -15.41 -23.01
C ASN A 452 9.54 -15.42 -22.65
N ALA A 453 8.97 -14.30 -22.22
CA ALA A 453 7.59 -14.21 -21.73
C ALA A 453 6.92 -12.85 -22.03
N LEU A 454 7.40 -12.11 -23.04
CA LEU A 454 6.93 -10.74 -23.30
C LEU A 454 5.42 -10.65 -23.50
N ASP A 455 4.83 -11.55 -24.28
CA ASP A 455 3.40 -11.49 -24.58
C ASP A 455 2.56 -11.76 -23.34
N LYS A 456 2.99 -12.67 -22.46
CA LYS A 456 2.34 -12.89 -21.16
C LYS A 456 2.43 -11.67 -20.25
N VAL A 457 3.57 -10.96 -20.27
CA VAL A 457 3.74 -9.73 -19.48
C VAL A 457 2.89 -8.59 -20.05
N LYS A 458 2.81 -8.43 -21.39
CA LYS A 458 1.92 -7.47 -22.04
C LYS A 458 0.47 -7.73 -21.68
N GLU A 459 0.04 -8.98 -21.76
CA GLU A 459 -1.31 -9.40 -21.38
C GLU A 459 -1.60 -9.07 -19.91
N ALA A 460 -0.67 -9.40 -19.00
CA ALA A 460 -0.82 -9.09 -17.58
C ALA A 460 -0.91 -7.59 -17.31
N CYS A 461 0.02 -6.79 -17.84
CA CYS A 461 0.02 -5.33 -17.64
C CYS A 461 -1.23 -4.67 -18.24
N GLY A 462 -1.69 -5.10 -19.43
CA GLY A 462 -2.92 -4.61 -20.04
C GLY A 462 -4.15 -4.94 -19.19
N HIS A 463 -4.30 -6.22 -18.80
CA HIS A 463 -5.40 -6.65 -17.93
C HIS A 463 -5.41 -5.91 -16.59
N TYR A 464 -4.25 -5.74 -15.95
CA TYR A 464 -4.17 -5.02 -14.68
C TYR A 464 -4.54 -3.54 -14.82
N ASN A 465 -4.09 -2.89 -15.90
CA ASN A 465 -4.37 -1.49 -16.17
C ASN A 465 -5.85 -1.25 -16.52
N ASP A 466 -6.42 -2.10 -17.37
CA ASP A 466 -7.71 -1.82 -18.02
C ASP A 466 -8.89 -2.41 -17.24
N GLU A 467 -8.68 -3.50 -16.49
CA GLU A 467 -9.77 -4.25 -15.86
C GLU A 467 -9.67 -4.36 -14.33
N VAL A 468 -8.46 -4.41 -13.77
CA VAL A 468 -8.29 -4.79 -12.35
C VAL A 468 -8.03 -3.60 -11.44
N LEU A 469 -7.11 -2.71 -11.80
CA LEU A 469 -6.67 -1.62 -10.92
C LEU A 469 -6.28 -0.37 -11.73
N PRO A 470 -7.22 0.34 -12.38
CA PRO A 470 -6.95 1.52 -13.21
C PRO A 470 -6.15 2.65 -12.54
N TYR A 471 -6.13 2.72 -11.20
CA TYR A 471 -5.34 3.72 -10.46
C TYR A 471 -4.12 3.11 -9.79
N TRP A 472 -3.59 2.00 -10.34
CA TRP A 472 -2.38 1.35 -9.83
C TRP A 472 -1.20 2.31 -9.68
N PHE A 473 -1.14 3.36 -10.50
CA PHE A 473 -0.05 4.34 -10.50
C PHE A 473 -0.20 5.45 -9.45
N VAL A 474 -1.38 5.58 -8.82
CA VAL A 474 -1.63 6.60 -7.78
C VAL A 474 -1.18 6.06 -6.43
N ALA A 475 -0.21 6.75 -5.82
CA ALA A 475 0.25 6.46 -4.49
C ALA A 475 -0.90 6.64 -3.50
N LYS A 476 -1.23 5.58 -2.75
CA LYS A 476 -2.36 5.57 -1.79
C LYS A 476 -3.70 5.85 -2.47
N ALA A 477 -3.93 5.26 -3.65
CA ALA A 477 -5.27 5.23 -4.23
C ALA A 477 -6.26 4.62 -3.23
N GLU A 478 -7.46 5.20 -3.10
CA GLU A 478 -8.57 4.69 -2.27
C GLU A 478 -9.21 3.44 -2.90
N GLN A 479 -8.41 2.39 -3.10
CA GLN A 479 -8.78 1.18 -3.84
C GLN A 479 -8.23 -0.04 -3.13
N GLY A 480 -9.07 -0.65 -2.30
CA GLY A 480 -8.73 -1.85 -1.54
C GLY A 480 -9.78 -2.94 -1.69
N ASP A 481 -9.33 -4.19 -1.64
CA ASP A 481 -10.20 -5.34 -1.38
C ASP A 481 -10.32 -5.60 0.14
N GLY A 482 -11.46 -6.19 0.52
CA GLY A 482 -11.80 -6.43 1.92
C GLY A 482 -11.97 -5.13 2.69
N GLU A 483 -11.75 -5.18 4.00
CA GLU A 483 -11.76 -4.03 4.91
C GLU A 483 -10.49 -3.16 4.78
N ASN A 484 -10.07 -2.90 3.54
CA ASN A 484 -9.01 -1.95 3.23
C ASN A 484 -9.57 -0.75 2.52
N ALA A 485 -9.11 0.42 2.91
CA ALA A 485 -9.43 1.65 2.20
C ALA A 485 -8.43 1.97 1.08
N PHE A 486 -7.21 1.41 1.10
CA PHE A 486 -6.12 1.80 0.20
C PHE A 486 -5.48 0.65 -0.55
N SER A 487 -4.97 0.96 -1.74
CA SER A 487 -4.14 0.06 -2.52
C SER A 487 -2.80 -0.20 -1.81
N VAL A 488 -2.14 -1.28 -2.20
CA VAL A 488 -0.83 -1.59 -1.64
C VAL A 488 0.23 -0.75 -2.31
N LEU A 489 1.21 -0.22 -1.55
CA LEU A 489 2.25 0.63 -2.14
C LEU A 489 3.17 -0.13 -3.11
N PHE A 490 3.12 -1.47 -3.13
CA PHE A 490 3.82 -2.24 -4.15
C PHE A 490 3.22 -2.06 -5.55
N ASP A 491 1.93 -1.74 -5.69
CA ASP A 491 1.26 -1.75 -7.01
C ASP A 491 1.85 -0.68 -7.93
N TYR A 492 2.01 0.56 -7.44
CA TYR A 492 2.52 1.67 -8.23
C TYR A 492 4.01 1.54 -8.56
N HIS A 493 4.77 0.80 -7.76
CA HIS A 493 6.17 0.50 -8.06
C HIS A 493 6.29 -0.66 -9.06
N ALA A 494 5.69 -1.79 -8.72
CA ALA A 494 5.89 -3.05 -9.40
C ALA A 494 5.42 -2.98 -10.87
N LEU A 495 4.26 -2.38 -11.13
CA LEU A 495 3.76 -2.20 -12.50
C LEU A 495 4.56 -1.16 -13.27
N PHE A 496 4.98 -0.08 -12.62
CA PHE A 496 5.83 0.92 -13.24
C PHE A 496 7.15 0.33 -13.71
N GLN A 497 7.83 -0.45 -12.85
CA GLN A 497 9.07 -1.12 -13.19
C GLN A 497 8.86 -2.18 -14.28
N ALA A 498 7.74 -2.92 -14.30
CA ALA A 498 7.43 -3.86 -15.37
C ALA A 498 7.28 -3.16 -16.73
N LYS A 499 6.53 -2.06 -16.78
CA LYS A 499 6.36 -1.23 -17.97
C LYS A 499 7.69 -0.63 -18.44
N ALA A 500 8.51 -0.14 -17.52
CA ALA A 500 9.80 0.47 -17.85
C ALA A 500 10.87 -0.55 -18.27
N MET A 501 11.06 -1.63 -17.52
CA MET A 501 12.19 -2.55 -17.68
C MET A 501 11.87 -3.70 -18.64
N ILE A 502 10.66 -4.27 -18.57
CA ILE A 502 10.25 -5.41 -19.39
C ILE A 502 9.63 -4.93 -20.69
N LEU A 503 8.59 -4.10 -20.62
CA LEU A 503 7.88 -3.63 -21.82
C LEU A 503 8.69 -2.57 -22.57
N LYS A 504 9.56 -1.83 -21.86
CA LYS A 504 10.36 -0.72 -22.40
C LYS A 504 9.46 0.34 -23.04
N GLU A 505 8.39 0.68 -22.34
CA GLU A 505 7.51 1.78 -22.77
C GLU A 505 8.30 3.08 -22.90
N PRO A 506 7.96 3.92 -23.88
CA PRO A 506 8.67 5.17 -24.11
C PRO A 506 8.46 6.13 -22.94
N TYR A 507 9.44 7.01 -22.74
CA TYR A 507 9.43 8.02 -21.67
C TYR A 507 8.10 8.79 -21.61
N ALA A 508 7.58 9.21 -22.77
CA ALA A 508 6.35 10.00 -22.87
C ALA A 508 5.11 9.27 -22.36
N GLU A 509 5.07 7.94 -22.39
CA GLU A 509 3.96 7.16 -21.84
C GLU A 509 4.16 6.87 -20.35
N LEU A 510 5.37 6.44 -19.95
CA LEU A 510 5.69 6.14 -18.56
C LEU A 510 5.47 7.33 -17.63
N VAL A 511 5.83 8.54 -18.07
CA VAL A 511 5.75 9.74 -17.22
C VAL A 511 4.32 10.14 -16.89
N LYS A 512 3.33 9.71 -17.68
CA LYS A 512 1.90 9.91 -17.38
C LYS A 512 1.45 9.10 -16.16
N CYS A 513 2.18 8.03 -15.84
CA CYS A 513 1.94 7.16 -14.68
C CYS A 513 2.88 7.49 -13.51
N LEU A 514 3.60 8.61 -13.54
CA LEU A 514 4.38 9.07 -12.39
C LEU A 514 3.51 9.95 -11.49
N ASP A 515 3.11 9.43 -10.34
CA ASP A 515 2.41 10.19 -9.31
C ASP A 515 3.39 10.92 -8.36
N VAL A 516 2.95 11.34 -7.17
CA VAL A 516 3.76 11.90 -6.09
C VAL A 516 4.31 10.80 -5.15
N PRO A 517 5.34 11.08 -4.34
CA PRO A 517 5.79 10.16 -3.29
C PRO A 517 4.66 9.78 -2.32
N ALA A 518 4.58 8.50 -1.93
CA ALA A 518 3.69 8.04 -0.86
C ALA A 518 4.21 8.46 0.53
N PHE A 519 5.50 8.71 0.69
CA PHE A 519 6.09 9.19 1.92
C PHE A 519 6.70 10.59 1.76
N TYR A 520 6.68 11.37 2.85
CA TYR A 520 7.23 12.74 2.85
C TYR A 520 8.73 12.75 2.54
N ARG A 521 9.45 11.72 3.00
CA ARG A 521 10.86 11.50 2.72
C ARG A 521 11.17 10.02 2.60
N GLY A 522 12.16 9.68 1.77
CA GLY A 522 12.63 8.32 1.61
C GLY A 522 11.59 7.35 1.06
N ASP A 523 10.77 7.80 0.12
CA ASP A 523 10.00 6.85 -0.68
C ASP A 523 10.92 6.19 -1.71
N LEU A 524 11.40 4.98 -1.41
CA LEU A 524 12.35 4.30 -2.27
C LEU A 524 11.72 3.85 -3.59
N TYR A 525 10.41 3.61 -3.63
CA TYR A 525 9.70 3.22 -4.84
C TYR A 525 9.55 4.38 -5.79
N TYR A 526 9.21 5.57 -5.28
CA TYR A 526 9.17 6.77 -6.10
C TYR A 526 10.56 7.15 -6.64
N ILE A 527 11.61 7.05 -5.82
CA ILE A 527 13.01 7.23 -6.25
C ILE A 527 13.36 6.26 -7.39
N ASP A 528 13.02 4.98 -7.24
CA ASP A 528 13.30 3.96 -8.25
C ASP A 528 12.49 4.14 -9.55
N ASN A 529 11.25 4.65 -9.46
CA ASN A 529 10.44 5.03 -10.62
C ASN A 529 11.03 6.23 -11.37
N LEU A 530 11.56 7.23 -10.64
CA LEU A 530 12.30 8.34 -11.26
C LEU A 530 13.56 7.86 -12.00
N CYS A 531 14.33 6.94 -11.41
CA CYS A 531 15.47 6.32 -12.08
C CYS A 531 15.05 5.61 -13.38
N ALA A 532 13.99 4.81 -13.32
CA ALA A 532 13.46 4.12 -14.48
C ALA A 532 13.04 5.07 -15.62
N LEU A 533 12.43 6.23 -15.30
CA LEU A 533 12.11 7.27 -16.29
C LEU A 533 13.36 7.91 -16.91
N LEU A 534 14.37 8.18 -16.10
CA LEU A 534 15.62 8.77 -16.59
C LEU A 534 16.37 7.81 -17.51
N GLU A 535 16.24 6.50 -17.27
CA GLU A 535 16.80 5.41 -18.08
C GLU A 535 15.97 5.08 -19.33
N ALA A 536 14.66 5.37 -19.33
CA ALA A 536 13.77 5.09 -20.46
C ALA A 536 14.21 5.80 -21.74
N LYS A 537 14.02 5.17 -22.90
CA LYS A 537 14.30 5.81 -24.20
C LYS A 537 13.32 6.95 -24.45
N ARG A 538 13.79 8.00 -25.15
CA ARG A 538 12.96 9.11 -25.59
C ARG A 538 11.88 8.63 -26.55
#